data_AF-A0A3N4IC55-F1
#
_entry.id   AF-A0A3N4IC55-F1
#
_cell.length_a   1.000
_cell.length_b   1.000
_cell.length_c   1.000
_cell.angle_alpha   90.00
_cell.angle_beta   90.00
_cell.angle_gamma   90.00
#
_symmetry.space_group_name_H-M   'P 1'
#
loop_
_entity.id
_entity.type
_entity.pdbx_description
1 polymer ?
#
loop_
_entity_poly.entity_id
_entity_poly.type
_entity_poly.pdbx_seq_one_letter_code
_entity_poly.pdbx_strand_id
1 'polypeptide(L)'
;MLGLSNSALDKFWTAFLTLNIPIIAFDCIHLFPKAVTPQPVLDLHHWYLDTMKDPLFVKADPWFVSFSTLELFYMLPIVLLSRYLIGKRDPRAALTMLIYGSTGLYSTIPCIVEFAYDKVLTDMEKATLIGSYMSFIFIYGAMIWDSSARINQALVKSGASSKKRQ
;
A
#
# COMPACT_ATOMS: atom_id res chain seq x y z
N MET A 1 19.27 11.84 19.51
CA MET A 1 18.93 10.89 18.44
C MET A 1 17.90 9.91 18.96
N LEU A 2 16.68 9.92 18.41
CA LEU A 2 15.60 9.02 18.82
C LEU A 2 15.97 7.59 18.43
N GLY A 3 16.18 6.71 19.42
CA GLY A 3 16.33 5.26 19.22
C GLY A 3 15.02 4.58 18.80
N LEU A 4 14.38 5.08 17.74
CA LEU A 4 13.13 4.58 17.15
C LEU A 4 13.36 3.89 15.79
N SER A 5 14.60 3.84 15.31
CA SER A 5 14.97 3.22 14.03
C SER A 5 15.47 1.80 14.28
N ASN A 6 14.74 0.80 13.83
CA ASN A 6 15.27 -0.55 13.71
C ASN A 6 15.82 -0.72 12.29
N SER A 7 17.15 -0.75 12.17
CA SER A 7 17.82 -0.72 10.86
C SER A 7 17.45 -1.87 9.92
N ALA A 8 16.96 -3.01 10.44
CA ALA A 8 16.49 -4.12 9.63
C ALA A 8 15.06 -3.90 9.12
N LEU A 9 14.14 -3.51 10.02
CA LEU A 9 12.76 -3.20 9.63
C LEU A 9 12.67 -1.99 8.70
N ASP A 10 13.50 -0.97 8.93
CA ASP A 10 13.52 0.22 8.08
C ASP A 10 13.99 -0.11 6.65
N LYS A 11 14.90 -1.08 6.49
CA LYS A 11 15.29 -1.60 5.17
C LYS A 11 14.14 -2.38 4.52
N PHE A 12 13.45 -3.22 5.29
CA PHE A 12 12.28 -3.96 4.81
C PHE A 12 11.19 -3.00 4.32
N TRP A 13 10.82 -1.99 5.12
CA TRP A 13 9.82 -0.98 4.73
C TRP A 13 10.27 -0.17 3.53
N THR A 14 11.54 0.22 3.46
CA THR A 14 12.09 0.92 2.29
C THR A 14 11.96 0.06 1.02
N ALA A 15 12.28 -1.23 1.10
CA ALA A 15 12.17 -2.14 -0.02
C ALA A 15 10.71 -2.33 -0.45
N PHE A 16 9.81 -2.61 0.50
CA PHE A 16 8.38 -2.76 0.25
C PHE A 16 7.77 -1.50 -0.38
N LEU A 17 8.04 -0.32 0.18
CA LEU A 17 7.57 0.96 -0.37
C LEU A 17 8.12 1.22 -1.78
N THR A 18 9.37 0.84 -2.04
CA THR A 18 9.98 1.00 -3.37
C THR A 18 9.34 0.06 -4.39
N LEU A 19 9.08 -1.20 -4.01
CA LEU A 19 8.40 -2.19 -4.86
C LEU A 19 6.95 -1.82 -5.14
N ASN A 20 6.28 -1.09 -4.23
CA ASN A 20 4.91 -0.65 -4.43
C ASN A 20 4.77 0.48 -5.46
N ILE A 21 5.81 1.25 -5.75
CA ILE A 21 5.73 2.34 -6.75
C ILE A 21 5.30 1.81 -8.14
N PRO A 22 5.96 0.79 -8.72
CA PRO A 22 5.51 0.22 -9.99
C PRO A 22 4.18 -0.55 -9.87
N ILE A 23 3.83 -1.08 -8.69
CA ILE A 23 2.53 -1.73 -8.46
C ILE A 23 1.41 -0.69 -8.55
N ILE A 24 1.52 0.44 -7.85
CA ILE A 24 0.55 1.53 -7.94
C ILE A 24 0.41 2.03 -9.39
N ALA A 25 1.53 2.13 -10.13
CA ALA A 25 1.49 2.51 -11.54
C ALA A 25 0.70 1.50 -12.39
N PHE A 26 0.81 0.21 -12.09
CA PHE A 26 0.04 -0.85 -12.72
C PHE A 26 -1.45 -0.80 -12.33
N ASP A 27 -1.76 -0.62 -11.04
CA ASP A 27 -3.14 -0.51 -10.55
C ASP A 27 -3.88 0.67 -11.21
N CYS A 28 -3.16 1.75 -11.45
CA CYS A 28 -3.67 2.96 -12.09
C CYS A 28 -3.70 2.91 -13.63
N ILE A 29 -3.34 1.80 -14.27
CA ILE A 29 -3.17 1.75 -15.74
C ILE A 29 -4.43 2.17 -16.50
N HIS A 30 -5.62 1.86 -15.96
CA HIS A 30 -6.91 2.20 -16.54
C HIS A 30 -7.21 3.72 -16.50
N LEU A 31 -6.48 4.50 -15.70
CA LEU A 31 -6.58 5.96 -15.64
C LEU A 31 -5.81 6.64 -16.78
N PHE A 32 -4.85 5.94 -17.40
CA PHE A 32 -4.00 6.52 -18.44
C PHE A 32 -4.54 6.21 -19.84
N PRO A 33 -4.59 7.21 -20.74
CA PRO A 33 -4.97 6.95 -22.13
C PRO A 33 -3.91 6.08 -22.81
N LYS A 34 -4.34 5.10 -23.62
CA LYS A 34 -3.45 4.15 -24.32
C LYS A 34 -2.34 4.83 -25.13
N ALA A 35 -2.55 6.06 -25.59
CA ALA A 35 -1.57 6.84 -26.34
C ALA A 35 -0.30 7.21 -25.54
N VAL A 36 -0.38 7.27 -24.20
CA VAL A 36 0.77 7.61 -23.33
C VAL A 36 1.30 6.42 -22.54
N THR A 37 0.60 5.29 -22.57
CA THR A 37 0.99 4.07 -21.85
C THR A 37 2.01 3.28 -22.68
N PRO A 38 3.22 2.98 -22.15
CA PRO A 38 4.22 2.21 -22.89
C PRO A 38 3.72 0.81 -23.27
N GLN A 39 4.03 0.36 -24.48
CA GLN A 39 3.59 -0.94 -25.00
C GLN A 39 3.93 -2.13 -24.06
N PRO A 40 5.13 -2.24 -23.47
CA PRO A 40 5.43 -3.34 -22.55
C PRO A 40 4.51 -3.39 -21.32
N VAL A 41 4.00 -2.23 -20.87
CA VAL A 41 3.08 -2.15 -19.74
C VAL A 41 1.68 -2.60 -20.15
N LEU A 42 1.25 -2.25 -21.37
CA LEU A 42 0.00 -2.75 -21.95
C LEU A 42 0.04 -4.26 -22.16
N ASP A 43 1.15 -4.80 -22.66
CA ASP A 43 1.33 -6.25 -22.87
C ASP A 43 1.29 -7.00 -21.54
N LEU A 44 1.95 -6.47 -20.51
CA LEU A 44 1.89 -7.02 -19.15
C LEU A 44 0.46 -6.99 -18.59
N HIS A 45 -0.28 -5.90 -18.81
CA HIS A 45 -1.66 -5.78 -18.37
C HIS A 45 -2.59 -6.74 -19.10
N HIS A 46 -2.42 -6.93 -20.41
CA HIS A 46 -3.18 -7.93 -21.16
C HIS A 46 -2.87 -9.34 -20.66
N TRP A 47 -1.59 -9.68 -20.49
CA TRP A 47 -1.20 -10.97 -19.89
C TRP A 47 -1.84 -11.18 -18.51
N TYR A 48 -1.85 -10.14 -17.68
CA TYR A 48 -2.46 -10.19 -16.35
C TYR A 48 -3.96 -10.44 -16.42
N LEU A 49 -4.69 -9.72 -17.27
CA LEU A 49 -6.13 -9.91 -17.46
C LEU A 49 -6.46 -11.32 -17.94
N ASP A 50 -5.69 -11.84 -18.90
CA ASP A 50 -5.90 -13.18 -19.46
C ASP A 50 -5.58 -14.29 -18.45
N THR A 51 -4.57 -14.07 -17.59
CA THR A 51 -4.09 -15.07 -16.62
C THR A 51 -4.90 -15.05 -15.33
N MET A 52 -5.15 -13.87 -14.77
CA MET A 52 -5.73 -13.70 -13.44
C MET A 52 -7.25 -13.52 -13.48
N LYS A 53 -7.79 -13.06 -14.62
CA LYS A 53 -9.21 -12.73 -14.80
C LYS A 53 -9.74 -11.81 -13.69
N ASP A 54 -8.89 -10.92 -13.19
CA ASP A 54 -9.22 -10.06 -12.05
C ASP A 54 -10.44 -9.19 -12.39
N PRO A 55 -11.61 -9.39 -11.74
CA PRO A 55 -12.83 -8.68 -12.07
C PRO A 55 -12.72 -7.17 -11.85
N LEU A 56 -11.80 -6.70 -11.00
CA LEU A 56 -11.59 -5.27 -10.75
C LEU A 56 -11.06 -4.56 -11.99
N PHE A 57 -10.10 -5.18 -12.68
CA PHE A 57 -9.52 -4.64 -13.91
C PHE A 57 -10.38 -4.93 -15.14
N VAL A 58 -11.14 -6.03 -15.14
CA VAL A 58 -12.07 -6.35 -16.25
C VAL A 58 -13.28 -5.41 -16.26
N LYS A 59 -13.92 -5.21 -15.11
CA LYS A 59 -15.12 -4.37 -15.00
C LYS A 59 -14.76 -2.89 -14.89
N ALA A 60 -13.67 -2.57 -14.17
CA ALA A 60 -13.24 -1.21 -13.84
C ALA A 60 -14.41 -0.34 -13.31
N ASP A 61 -15.14 -0.87 -12.32
CA ASP A 61 -16.31 -0.20 -11.77
C ASP A 61 -15.93 1.16 -11.13
N PRO A 62 -16.84 2.15 -11.13
CA PRO A 62 -16.52 3.52 -10.66
C PRO A 62 -15.96 3.59 -9.24
N TRP A 63 -16.36 2.67 -8.35
CA TRP A 63 -15.83 2.61 -6.99
C TRP A 63 -14.35 2.19 -6.97
N PHE A 64 -13.95 1.25 -7.84
CA PHE A 64 -12.57 0.79 -7.95
C PHE A 64 -11.71 1.87 -8.58
N VAL A 65 -12.20 2.50 -9.65
CA VAL A 65 -11.55 3.67 -10.28
C VAL A 65 -11.33 4.81 -9.27
N SER A 66 -12.26 5.00 -8.33
CA SER A 66 -12.11 5.97 -7.25
C SER A 66 -10.95 5.63 -6.31
N PHE A 67 -10.79 4.34 -5.95
CA PHE A 67 -9.65 3.89 -5.14
C PHE A 67 -8.33 4.00 -5.89
N SER A 68 -8.24 3.59 -7.15
CA SER A 68 -7.00 3.74 -7.93
C SER A 68 -6.63 5.20 -8.17
N THR A 69 -7.62 6.09 -8.28
CA THR A 69 -7.37 7.53 -8.30
C THR A 69 -6.76 8.01 -6.97
N LEU A 70 -7.25 7.52 -5.83
CA LEU A 70 -6.64 7.79 -4.53
C LEU A 70 -5.24 7.17 -4.42
N GLU A 71 -4.99 6.00 -4.98
CA GLU A 71 -3.66 5.39 -5.00
C GLU A 71 -2.66 6.29 -5.73
N LEU A 72 -3.03 6.82 -6.90
CA LEU A 72 -2.19 7.70 -7.69
C LEU A 72 -1.92 9.05 -7.02
N PHE A 73 -2.97 9.73 -6.54
CA PHE A 73 -2.86 11.12 -6.08
C PHE A 73 -2.62 11.27 -4.58
N TYR A 74 -2.93 10.25 -3.79
CA TYR A 74 -2.74 10.27 -2.33
C TYR A 74 -1.68 9.27 -1.89
N MET A 75 -1.80 7.99 -2.25
CA MET A 75 -0.89 6.98 -1.71
C MET A 75 0.51 7.09 -2.31
N LEU A 76 0.66 7.32 -3.61
CA LEU A 76 1.98 7.45 -4.25
C LEU A 76 2.83 8.59 -3.66
N PRO A 77 2.31 9.84 -3.47
CA PRO A 77 3.06 10.88 -2.76
C PRO A 77 3.46 10.48 -1.34
N ILE A 78 2.58 9.78 -0.60
CA ILE A 78 2.87 9.32 0.77
C ILE A 78 3.94 8.22 0.76
N VAL A 79 3.96 7.32 -0.23
CA VAL A 79 5.01 6.31 -0.41
C VAL A 79 6.37 6.97 -0.62
N LEU A 80 6.43 7.94 -1.53
CA LEU A 80 7.67 8.69 -1.82
C LEU A 80 8.16 9.45 -0.59
N LEU A 81 7.24 10.12 0.13
CA LEU A 81 7.56 10.84 1.35
C LEU A 81 8.04 9.90 2.47
N SER A 82 7.37 8.77 2.67
CA SER A 82 7.74 7.76 3.66
C SER A 82 9.16 7.24 3.39
N ARG A 83 9.46 6.88 2.14
CA ARG A 83 10.79 6.44 1.74
C ARG A 83 11.86 7.50 2.00
N TYR A 84 11.58 8.76 1.67
CA TYR A 84 12.48 9.88 1.95
C TYR A 84 12.75 10.05 3.46
N LEU A 85 11.70 10.03 4.29
CA LEU A 85 11.82 10.20 5.73
C LEU A 85 12.56 9.03 6.41
N ILE A 86 12.33 7.79 5.95
CA ILE A 86 13.10 6.62 6.41
C ILE A 86 14.58 6.80 6.08
N GLY A 87 14.91 7.23 4.86
CA GLY A 87 16.30 7.52 4.44
C GLY A 87 16.98 8.61 5.28
N LYS A 88 16.20 9.58 5.78
CA LYS A 88 16.67 10.63 6.69
C LYS A 88 16.67 10.22 8.17
N ARG A 89 16.22 8.99 8.50
CA ARG A 89 15.99 8.53 9.88
C ARG A 89 15.10 9.50 10.67
N ASP A 90 14.14 10.11 9.98
CA ASP A 90 13.23 11.08 10.57
C ASP A 90 12.08 10.34 11.30
N PRO A 91 11.79 10.65 12.57
CA PRO A 91 10.71 10.00 13.32
C PRO A 91 9.33 10.18 12.68
N ARG A 92 9.13 11.20 11.83
CA ARG A 92 7.89 11.41 11.08
C ARG A 92 7.61 10.30 10.06
N ALA A 93 8.61 9.49 9.71
CA ALA A 93 8.42 8.31 8.87
C ALA A 93 7.34 7.38 9.43
N ALA A 94 7.26 7.21 10.76
CA ALA A 94 6.24 6.39 11.38
C ALA A 94 4.82 6.92 11.10
N LEU A 95 4.64 8.25 11.08
CA LEU A 95 3.33 8.84 10.77
C LEU A 95 2.92 8.57 9.32
N THR A 96 3.84 8.77 8.37
CA THR A 96 3.52 8.58 6.95
C THR A 96 3.32 7.11 6.60
N MET A 97 4.09 6.20 7.23
CA MET A 97 3.87 4.75 7.13
C MET A 97 2.53 4.33 7.73
N LEU A 98 2.11 4.92 8.86
CA LEU A 98 0.79 4.62 9.44
C LEU A 98 -0.33 5.02 8.46
N ILE A 99 -0.24 6.20 7.85
CA ILE A 99 -1.21 6.69 6.87
C ILE A 99 -1.26 5.75 5.66
N TYR A 100 -0.10 5.41 5.09
CA TYR A 100 -0.01 4.51 3.94
C TYR A 100 -0.53 3.11 4.26
N GLY A 101 -0.09 2.51 5.36
CA GLY A 101 -0.54 1.18 5.78
C GLY A 101 -2.05 1.14 6.02
N SER A 102 -2.62 2.16 6.67
CA SER A 102 -4.07 2.23 6.91
C SER A 102 -4.85 2.34 5.62
N THR A 103 -4.44 3.24 4.71
CA THR A 103 -5.12 3.42 3.43
C THR A 103 -5.01 2.21 2.53
N GLY A 104 -3.85 1.55 2.47
CA GLY A 104 -3.67 0.28 1.76
C GLY A 104 -4.55 -0.83 2.33
N LEU A 105 -4.61 -0.98 3.66
CA LEU A 105 -5.47 -1.99 4.28
C LEU A 105 -6.95 -1.76 3.96
N TYR A 106 -7.45 -0.53 4.10
CA TYR A 106 -8.87 -0.23 3.89
C TYR A 106 -9.30 -0.26 2.42
N SER A 107 -8.41 0.05 1.47
CA SER A 107 -8.68 -0.07 0.03
C SER A 107 -8.64 -1.53 -0.46
N THR A 108 -7.82 -2.38 0.19
CA THR A 108 -7.66 -3.80 -0.19
C THR A 108 -8.84 -4.67 0.27
N ILE A 109 -9.49 -4.34 1.39
CA ILE A 109 -10.61 -5.14 1.93
C ILE A 109 -11.78 -5.26 0.94
N PRO A 110 -12.30 -4.16 0.34
CA PRO A 110 -13.35 -4.23 -0.67
C PRO A 110 -13.00 -5.13 -1.86
N CYS A 111 -11.74 -5.10 -2.32
CA CYS A 111 -11.25 -5.94 -3.41
C CYS A 111 -11.40 -7.43 -3.08
N ILE A 112 -11.00 -7.85 -1.87
CA ILE A 112 -11.15 -9.24 -1.42
C ILE A 112 -12.62 -9.64 -1.34
N VAL A 113 -13.49 -8.74 -0.89
CA VAL A 113 -14.93 -8.97 -0.84
C VAL A 113 -15.48 -9.17 -2.26
N GLU A 114 -15.11 -8.33 -3.23
CA GLU A 114 -15.51 -8.48 -4.64
C GLU A 114 -15.13 -9.87 -5.17
N PHE A 115 -13.90 -10.34 -4.91
CA PHE A 115 -13.46 -11.68 -5.33
C PHE A 115 -14.24 -12.81 -4.67
N ALA A 116 -14.51 -12.70 -3.37
CA ALA A 116 -15.21 -13.74 -2.62
C ALA A 116 -16.65 -13.94 -3.15
N TYR A 117 -17.31 -12.85 -3.53
CA TYR A 117 -18.69 -12.85 -4.01
C TYR A 117 -18.85 -12.91 -5.54
N ASP A 118 -17.75 -12.85 -6.30
CA ASP A 118 -17.81 -12.97 -7.76
C ASP A 118 -18.39 -14.34 -8.18
N LYS A 119 -19.25 -14.34 -9.19
CA LYS A 119 -19.97 -15.56 -9.65
C LYS A 119 -19.33 -16.22 -10.87
N VAL A 120 -18.38 -15.54 -11.51
CA VAL A 120 -17.73 -15.97 -12.75
C VAL A 120 -16.44 -16.73 -12.43
N LEU A 121 -15.69 -16.28 -11.42
CA LEU A 121 -14.44 -16.93 -11.01
C LEU A 121 -14.66 -18.34 -10.44
N THR A 122 -13.77 -19.25 -10.81
CA THR A 122 -13.66 -20.58 -10.18
C THR A 122 -13.10 -20.45 -8.76
N ASP A 123 -13.32 -21.47 -7.92
CA ASP A 123 -12.82 -21.47 -6.54
C ASP A 123 -11.30 -21.33 -6.44
N MET A 124 -10.57 -21.92 -7.41
CA MET A 124 -9.12 -21.80 -7.47
C MET A 124 -8.67 -20.38 -7.84
N GLU A 125 -9.30 -19.76 -8.84
CA GLU A 125 -8.99 -18.38 -9.24
C GLU A 125 -9.28 -17.40 -8.09
N LYS A 126 -10.41 -17.60 -7.37
CA LYS A 126 -10.72 -16.83 -6.16
C LYS A 126 -9.65 -17.00 -5.08
N ALA A 127 -9.25 -18.24 -4.79
CA ALA A 127 -8.24 -18.52 -3.78
C ALA A 127 -6.89 -17.87 -4.14
N THR A 128 -6.51 -17.89 -5.42
CA THR A 128 -5.30 -17.21 -5.91
C THR A 128 -5.38 -15.69 -5.74
N LEU A 129 -6.48 -15.06 -6.18
CA LEU A 129 -6.67 -13.61 -6.04
C LEU A 129 -6.73 -13.19 -4.56
N ILE A 130 -7.59 -13.83 -3.76
CA ILE A 130 -7.70 -13.57 -2.33
C ILE A 130 -6.36 -13.78 -1.64
N GLY A 131 -5.65 -14.87 -1.93
CA GLY A 131 -4.34 -15.15 -1.35
C GLY A 131 -3.31 -14.04 -1.66
N SER A 132 -3.29 -13.56 -2.91
CA SER A 132 -2.40 -12.46 -3.31
C SER A 132 -2.72 -11.16 -2.58
N TYR A 133 -3.99 -10.74 -2.50
CA TYR A 133 -4.40 -9.50 -1.82
C TYR A 133 -4.29 -9.61 -0.29
N MET A 134 -4.53 -10.80 0.28
CA MET A 134 -4.33 -11.05 1.72
C MET A 134 -2.88 -10.84 2.15
N SER A 135 -1.91 -11.18 1.29
CA SER A 135 -0.50 -10.93 1.58
C SER A 135 -0.21 -9.44 1.82
N PHE A 136 -0.85 -8.54 1.05
CA PHE A 136 -0.77 -7.10 1.24
C PHE A 136 -1.43 -6.65 2.55
N ILE A 137 -2.60 -7.19 2.89
CA ILE A 137 -3.26 -6.89 4.18
C ILE A 137 -2.34 -7.20 5.37
N PHE A 138 -1.65 -8.35 5.35
CA PHE A 138 -0.72 -8.68 6.42
C PHE A 138 0.44 -7.70 6.51
N ILE A 139 1.02 -7.29 5.37
CA ILE A 139 2.12 -6.33 5.35
C ILE A 139 1.64 -4.94 5.82
N TYR A 140 0.47 -4.48 5.37
CA TYR A 140 -0.12 -3.23 5.82
C TYR A 140 -0.44 -3.25 7.31
N GLY A 141 -1.02 -4.34 7.82
CA GLY A 141 -1.27 -4.53 9.26
C GLY A 141 0.01 -4.48 10.09
N ALA A 142 1.08 -5.15 9.65
CA ALA A 142 2.38 -5.10 10.30
C ALA A 142 2.98 -3.68 10.28
N MET A 143 2.83 -2.94 9.17
CA MET A 143 3.28 -1.55 9.06
C MET A 143 2.52 -0.62 10.00
N ILE A 144 1.20 -0.77 10.10
CA ILE A 144 0.34 -0.03 11.03
C ILE A 144 0.79 -0.29 12.47
N TRP A 145 1.02 -1.56 12.82
CA TRP A 145 1.46 -1.95 14.16
C TRP A 145 2.82 -1.33 14.52
N ASP A 146 3.85 -1.50 13.68
CA ASP A 146 5.18 -0.94 13.89
C ASP A 146 5.14 0.59 14.01
N SER A 147 4.42 1.24 13.11
CA SER A 147 4.27 2.69 13.09
C SER A 147 3.56 3.22 14.33
N SER A 148 2.49 2.56 14.75
CA SER A 148 1.74 2.92 15.97
C SER A 148 2.60 2.76 17.22
N ALA A 149 3.38 1.68 17.31
CA ALA A 149 4.31 1.45 18.42
C ALA A 149 5.38 2.57 18.49
N ARG A 150 5.97 2.96 17.35
CA ARG A 150 6.96 4.04 17.28
C ARG A 150 6.39 5.39 17.68
N ILE A 151 5.18 5.73 17.21
CA ILE A 151 4.50 6.97 17.58
C ILE A 151 4.20 7.00 19.07
N ASN A 152 3.63 5.92 19.62
CA ASN A 152 3.32 5.83 21.04
C ASN A 152 4.57 6.00 21.92
N GLN A 153 5.68 5.34 21.57
CA GLN A 153 6.96 5.51 22.26
C GLN A 153 7.46 6.96 22.21
N ALA A 154 7.28 7.66 21.09
CA ALA A 154 7.66 9.07 20.97
C ALA A 154 6.79 9.98 21.87
N LEU A 155 5.48 9.73 21.93
CA LEU A 155 4.55 10.48 22.76
C LEU A 155 4.84 10.30 24.26
N VAL A 156 5.07 9.07 24.71
CA VAL A 156 5.41 8.76 26.11
C VAL A 156 6.70 9.46 26.53
N LYS A 157 7.74 9.43 25.68
CA LYS A 157 9.02 10.11 25.95
C LYS A 157 8.84 11.62 26.08
N SER A 158 8.10 12.24 25.16
CA SER A 158 7.82 13.68 25.18
C SER A 158 7.06 14.09 26.45
N GLY A 159 6.05 13.31 26.87
CA GLY A 159 5.30 13.56 28.11
C GLY A 159 6.17 13.45 29.37
N ALA A 160 7.07 12.46 29.43
CA ALA A 160 8.00 12.29 30.55
C ALA A 160 9.02 13.44 30.65
N SER A 161 9.51 13.95 29.52
CA SER A 161 10.41 15.12 29.50
C SER A 161 9.72 16.41 29.93
N SER A 162 8.42 16.57 29.62
CA SER A 162 7.64 17.72 30.08
C SER A 162 7.47 17.75 31.59
N LYS A 163 7.21 16.58 32.22
CA LYS A 163 7.05 16.46 33.68
C LYS A 163 8.34 16.73 34.47
N LYS A 164 9.53 16.55 33.88
CA LYS A 164 10.82 16.84 34.52
C LYS A 164 11.22 18.32 34.46
N ARG A 165 10.55 19.14 33.64
CA ARG A 165 10.81 20.58 33.48
C ARG A 165 9.89 21.47 34.32
N GLN A 166 8.84 20.89 34.91
CA GLN A 166 8.00 21.50 35.93
C GLN A 166 8.54 21.15 37.30
#